data_AF-A0A428SM06-F1
#
_entry.id   AF-A0A428SM06-F1
#
_cell.length_a   1.000
_cell.length_b   1.000
_cell.length_c   1.000
_cell.angle_alpha   90.00
_cell.angle_beta   90.00
_cell.angle_gamma   90.00
#
_symmetry.space_group_name_H-M   'P 1'
#
loop_
_entity.id
_entity.type
_entity.pdbx_description
1 polymer ?
#
loop_
_entity_poly.entity_id
_entity_poly.type
_entity_poly.pdbx_seq_one_letter_code
_entity_poly.pdbx_strand_id
1 'polypeptide(L)'
;MASSSLFAQLTAPNGVTYKQPLGLFINNEFVAAQSGQTIEAINPFDESVIARVHAAGVEDVDIAVQAARDAVEGPWGDVTSTERGRLLSRLADLVEAHAETLATIESWDGGKPFHIALQEDMQEVISVFRYYAGYADKLHGQVIETEKD
;
A
#
# COMPACT_ATOMS: atom_id res chain seq x y z
N MET A 1 -15.69 10.68 23.14
CA MET A 1 -15.71 11.10 21.73
C MET A 1 -16.09 9.87 20.91
N ALA A 2 -17.02 9.98 19.97
CA ALA A 2 -17.60 8.82 19.29
C ALA A 2 -16.51 8.06 18.54
N SER A 3 -16.32 6.79 18.88
CA SER A 3 -15.47 5.87 18.11
C SER A 3 -16.11 5.69 16.73
N SER A 4 -15.73 6.50 15.75
CA SER A 4 -16.12 6.24 14.36
C SER A 4 -15.47 4.94 13.93
N SER A 5 -16.24 4.05 13.28
CA SER A 5 -15.68 2.82 12.71
C SER A 5 -14.53 3.17 11.76
N LEU A 6 -13.36 2.55 11.95
CA LEU A 6 -12.19 2.70 11.06
C LEU A 6 -12.36 1.96 9.72
N PHE A 7 -13.54 1.40 9.47
CA PHE A 7 -13.88 0.68 8.26
C PHE A 7 -15.30 1.00 7.82
N ALA A 8 -15.51 1.03 6.51
CA ALA A 8 -16.83 1.08 5.87
C ALA A 8 -16.97 -0.06 4.87
N GLN A 9 -18.19 -0.57 4.69
CA GLN A 9 -18.52 -1.42 3.56
C GLN A 9 -18.94 -0.51 2.40
N LEU A 10 -18.22 -0.55 1.28
CA LEU A 10 -18.51 0.26 0.10
C LEU A 10 -18.89 -0.64 -1.07
N THR A 11 -19.78 -0.15 -1.93
CA THR A 11 -20.16 -0.77 -3.20
C THR A 11 -19.93 0.24 -4.31
N ALA A 12 -19.00 -0.06 -5.21
CA ALA A 12 -18.66 0.82 -6.33
C ALA A 12 -19.71 0.74 -7.45
N PRO A 13 -19.74 1.70 -8.39
CA PRO A 13 -20.72 1.71 -9.49
C PRO A 13 -20.71 0.47 -10.39
N ASN A 14 -19.59 -0.26 -10.47
CA ASN A 14 -19.49 -1.52 -11.20
C ASN A 14 -19.99 -2.75 -10.40
N GLY A 15 -20.55 -2.55 -9.21
CA GLY A 15 -21.13 -3.60 -8.36
C GLY A 15 -20.15 -4.29 -7.41
N VAL A 16 -18.85 -4.05 -7.54
CA VAL A 16 -17.83 -4.62 -6.64
C VAL A 16 -18.01 -4.04 -5.24
N THR A 17 -18.07 -4.93 -4.26
CA THR A 17 -18.33 -4.58 -2.85
C THR A 17 -17.16 -5.03 -2.00
N TYR A 18 -16.63 -4.12 -1.18
CA TYR A 18 -15.41 -4.36 -0.42
C TYR A 18 -15.41 -3.60 0.93
N LYS A 19 -14.56 -4.03 1.85
CA LYS A 19 -14.38 -3.40 3.17
C LYS A 19 -13.25 -2.38 3.08
N GLN A 20 -13.60 -1.10 2.97
CA GLN A 20 -12.65 0.01 2.88
C GLN A 20 -12.14 0.38 4.28
N PRO A 21 -10.82 0.36 4.52
CA PRO A 21 -10.22 1.01 5.68
C PRO A 21 -10.30 2.53 5.55
N LEU A 22 -10.68 3.22 6.62
CA LEU A 22 -10.79 4.68 6.68
C LEU A 22 -9.67 5.31 7.52
N GLY A 23 -9.01 4.51 8.36
CA GLY A 23 -7.90 4.93 9.21
C GLY A 23 -6.56 5.02 8.49
N LEU A 24 -5.60 5.65 9.14
CA LEU A 24 -4.19 5.61 8.76
C LEU A 24 -3.66 4.19 9.00
N PHE A 25 -2.79 3.67 8.13
CA PHE A 25 -2.15 2.37 8.35
C PHE A 25 -0.75 2.57 8.94
N ILE A 26 -0.59 2.34 10.24
CA ILE A 26 0.65 2.57 10.98
C ILE A 26 0.95 1.34 11.85
N ASN A 27 2.18 0.85 11.79
CA ASN A 27 2.65 -0.30 12.58
C ASN A 27 1.73 -1.54 12.48
N ASN A 28 1.33 -1.91 11.26
CA ASN A 28 0.46 -3.05 10.98
C ASN A 28 -0.97 -2.95 11.53
N GLU A 29 -1.42 -1.74 11.88
CA GLU A 29 -2.78 -1.47 12.35
C GLU A 29 -3.41 -0.29 11.61
N PHE A 30 -4.75 -0.31 11.47
CA PHE A 30 -5.50 0.87 11.08
C PHE A 30 -5.83 1.68 12.33
N VAL A 31 -5.47 2.97 12.35
CA VAL A 31 -5.66 3.88 13.48
C VAL A 31 -6.35 5.17 13.04
N ALA A 32 -7.02 5.84 13.99
CA ALA A 32 -7.53 7.19 13.75
C ALA A 32 -6.38 8.19 13.73
N ALA A 33 -6.51 9.25 12.93
CA ALA A 33 -5.61 10.40 13.03
C ALA A 33 -5.71 11.05 14.42
N GLN A 34 -4.59 11.47 14.99
CA GLN A 34 -4.50 12.08 16.32
C GLN A 34 -5.37 13.34 16.44
N SER A 35 -5.46 14.13 15.36
CA SER A 35 -6.30 15.34 15.30
C SER A 35 -7.80 15.05 15.20
N GLY A 36 -8.18 13.81 14.86
CA GLY A 36 -9.54 13.43 14.49
C GLY A 36 -10.03 14.01 13.16
N GLN A 37 -9.17 14.73 12.42
CA GLN A 37 -9.54 15.30 11.13
C GLN A 37 -9.71 14.23 10.05
N THR A 38 -10.54 14.54 9.05
CA THR A 38 -10.79 13.69 7.90
C THR A 38 -10.78 14.52 6.62
N ILE A 39 -10.46 13.88 5.50
CA ILE A 39 -10.61 14.41 4.15
C ILE A 39 -11.63 13.56 3.38
N GLU A 40 -12.30 14.18 2.40
CA GLU A 40 -13.24 13.49 1.52
C GLU A 40 -12.50 12.94 0.31
N ALA A 41 -12.68 11.65 0.04
CA ALA A 41 -12.37 11.05 -1.24
C ALA A 41 -13.55 11.33 -2.17
N ILE A 42 -13.31 12.02 -3.28
CA ILE A 42 -14.35 12.53 -4.18
C ILE A 42 -14.28 11.77 -5.50
N ASN A 43 -15.42 11.26 -5.95
CA ASN A 43 -15.54 10.68 -7.27
C ASN A 43 -15.38 11.78 -8.34
N PRO A 44 -14.34 11.74 -9.18
CA PRO A 44 -14.10 12.79 -10.18
C PRO A 44 -15.13 12.79 -11.32
N PHE A 45 -15.96 11.75 -11.45
CA PHE A 45 -16.99 11.68 -12.48
C PHE A 45 -18.19 12.60 -12.20
N ASP A 46 -18.63 12.70 -10.94
CA ASP A 46 -19.87 13.37 -10.55
C ASP A 46 -19.77 14.22 -9.27
N GLU A 47 -18.56 14.36 -8.73
CA GLU A 47 -18.25 15.09 -7.50
C GLU A 47 -18.91 14.52 -6.23
N SER A 48 -19.48 13.32 -6.29
CA SER A 48 -20.04 12.65 -5.12
C SER A 48 -18.93 12.20 -4.15
N VAL A 49 -19.23 12.27 -2.85
CA VAL A 49 -18.31 11.79 -1.81
C VAL A 49 -18.34 10.25 -1.77
N ILE A 50 -17.18 9.62 -1.97
CA ILE A 50 -16.99 8.17 -1.86
C ILE A 50 -16.93 7.77 -0.39
N ALA A 51 -16.02 8.42 0.37
CA ALA A 51 -15.78 8.15 1.78
C ALA A 51 -15.10 9.35 2.46
N ARG A 52 -15.10 9.37 3.79
CA ARG A 52 -14.25 10.25 4.60
C ARG A 52 -13.14 9.41 5.23
N VAL A 53 -11.89 9.74 4.91
CA VAL A 53 -10.70 9.05 5.41
C VAL A 53 -9.93 9.94 6.38
N HIS A 54 -9.25 9.34 7.34
CA HIS A 54 -8.48 10.09 8.35
C HIS A 54 -7.35 10.89 7.70
N ALA A 55 -7.20 12.13 8.13
CA ALA A 55 -6.19 13.06 7.64
C ALA A 55 -5.03 13.12 8.63
N ALA A 56 -3.87 12.59 8.24
CA ALA A 56 -2.67 12.57 9.09
C ALA A 56 -2.16 13.99 9.38
N GLY A 57 -1.89 14.26 10.65
CA GLY A 57 -1.16 15.44 11.11
C GLY A 57 0.32 15.17 11.37
N VAL A 58 1.03 16.16 11.92
CA VAL A 58 2.46 16.06 12.23
C VAL A 58 2.77 14.89 13.19
N GLU A 59 1.97 14.74 14.25
CA GLU A 59 2.16 13.67 15.24
C GLU A 59 1.98 12.28 14.62
N ASP A 60 0.99 12.11 13.73
CA ASP A 60 0.76 10.84 13.03
C ASP A 60 1.96 10.46 12.16
N VAL A 61 2.58 11.44 11.50
CA VAL A 61 3.80 11.24 10.70
C VAL A 61 4.97 10.85 11.59
N ASP A 62 5.17 11.52 12.73
CA ASP A 62 6.24 11.17 13.67
C ASP A 62 6.11 9.72 14.17
N ILE A 63 4.87 9.29 14.50
CA ILE A 63 4.58 7.91 14.91
C ILE A 63 4.86 6.93 13.76
N ALA A 64 4.45 7.25 12.54
CA ALA A 64 4.69 6.41 11.36
C ALA A 64 6.19 6.26 11.05
N VAL A 65 6.95 7.35 11.16
CA VAL A 65 8.40 7.34 10.95
C VAL A 65 9.09 6.52 12.03
N GLN A 66 8.69 6.66 13.30
CA GLN A 66 9.25 5.85 14.38
C GLN A 66 8.96 4.36 14.17
N ALA A 67 7.73 3.99 13.82
CA ALA A 67 7.37 2.60 13.51
C ALA A 67 8.19 2.04 12.33
N ALA A 68 8.42 2.85 11.29
CA ALA A 68 9.26 2.45 10.16
C ALA A 68 10.73 2.25 10.57
N ARG A 69 11.26 3.11 11.46
CA ARG A 69 12.62 2.95 12.03
C ARG A 69 12.74 1.65 12.81
N ASP A 70 11.81 1.40 13.71
CA ASP A 70 11.80 0.18 14.53
C ASP A 70 11.71 -1.09 13.67
N ALA A 71 10.94 -1.04 12.57
CA ALA A 71 10.86 -2.15 11.62
C ALA A 71 12.19 -2.40 10.90
N VAL A 72 12.87 -1.34 10.43
CA VAL A 72 14.16 -1.43 9.72
C VAL A 72 15.29 -1.88 10.64
N GLU A 73 15.33 -1.36 11.88
CA GLU A 73 16.34 -1.70 12.89
C GLU A 73 16.02 -3.02 13.62
N GLY A 74 14.84 -3.59 13.37
CA GLY A 74 14.38 -4.82 13.99
C GLY A 74 13.90 -5.84 12.95
N PRO A 75 12.64 -6.32 13.03
CA PRO A 75 12.20 -7.52 12.32
C PRO A 75 12.47 -7.54 10.83
N TRP A 76 12.32 -6.42 10.11
CA TRP A 76 12.57 -6.38 8.66
C TRP A 76 14.06 -6.35 8.31
N GLY A 77 14.88 -5.72 9.16
CA GLY A 77 16.34 -5.73 9.03
C GLY A 77 16.93 -7.13 9.16
N ASP A 78 16.33 -7.96 10.03
CA ASP A 78 16.74 -9.34 10.28
C ASP A 78 16.27 -10.34 9.21
N VAL A 79 15.32 -9.96 8.34
CA VAL A 79 14.84 -10.83 7.25
C VAL A 79 15.95 -11.01 6.22
N THR A 80 16.31 -12.27 5.95
CA THR A 80 17.30 -12.60 4.92
C THR A 80 16.86 -12.11 3.54
N SER A 81 17.81 -11.77 2.66
CA SER A 81 17.49 -11.29 1.31
C SER A 81 16.57 -12.22 0.52
N THR A 82 16.76 -13.54 0.64
CA THR A 82 15.89 -14.54 0.00
C THR A 82 14.48 -14.51 0.58
N GLU A 83 14.33 -14.41 1.90
CA GLU A 83 13.02 -14.33 2.53
C GLU A 83 12.31 -13.01 2.20
N ARG A 84 13.05 -11.89 2.09
CA ARG A 84 12.49 -10.62 1.57
C ARG A 84 11.91 -10.81 0.17
N GLY A 85 12.65 -11.47 -0.72
CA GLY A 85 12.17 -11.83 -2.06
C GLY A 85 10.88 -12.67 -1.99
N ARG A 86 10.81 -13.67 -1.11
CA ARG A 86 9.60 -14.50 -0.92
C ARG A 86 8.39 -13.67 -0.48
N LEU A 87 8.58 -12.75 0.45
CA LEU A 87 7.51 -11.89 0.97
C LEU A 87 7.01 -10.90 -0.10
N LEU A 88 7.91 -10.32 -0.89
CA LEU A 88 7.54 -9.44 -2.01
C LEU A 88 6.80 -10.21 -3.12
N SER A 89 7.23 -11.43 -3.45
CA SER A 89 6.49 -12.30 -4.39
C SER A 89 5.09 -12.61 -3.87
N ARG A 90 4.94 -12.91 -2.57
CA ARG A 90 3.63 -13.15 -1.96
C ARG A 90 2.75 -11.90 -2.02
N LEU A 91 3.31 -10.70 -1.87
CA LEU A 91 2.57 -9.46 -2.05
C LEU A 91 2.05 -9.32 -3.49
N ALA A 92 2.87 -9.67 -4.49
CA ALA A 92 2.41 -9.69 -5.88
C ALA A 92 1.23 -10.66 -6.10
N ASP A 93 1.29 -11.86 -5.50
CA ASP A 93 0.19 -12.84 -5.57
C ASP A 93 -1.10 -12.30 -4.94
N LEU A 94 -0.99 -11.55 -3.84
CA LEU A 94 -2.15 -10.90 -3.21
C LEU A 94 -2.70 -9.76 -4.07
N VAL A 95 -1.85 -8.95 -4.69
CA VAL A 95 -2.28 -7.91 -5.63
C VAL A 95 -3.02 -8.55 -6.80
N GLU A 96 -2.48 -9.61 -7.40
CA GLU A 96 -3.12 -10.35 -8.49
C GLU A 96 -4.48 -10.92 -8.08
N ALA A 97 -4.57 -11.56 -6.91
CA ALA A 97 -5.82 -12.09 -6.37
C ALA A 97 -6.90 -11.03 -6.11
N HIS A 98 -6.49 -9.77 -5.90
CA HIS A 98 -7.38 -8.64 -5.62
C HIS A 98 -7.41 -7.59 -6.73
N ALA A 99 -6.87 -7.88 -7.92
CA ALA A 99 -6.67 -6.91 -9.00
C ALA A 99 -7.97 -6.22 -9.44
N GLU A 100 -9.08 -6.96 -9.51
CA GLU A 100 -10.40 -6.39 -9.85
C GLU A 100 -10.87 -5.36 -8.82
N THR A 101 -10.67 -5.64 -7.53
CA THR A 101 -11.04 -4.71 -6.44
C THR A 101 -10.14 -3.47 -6.47
N LEU A 102 -8.83 -3.66 -6.61
CA LEU A 102 -7.87 -2.55 -6.68
C LEU A 102 -8.11 -1.66 -7.91
N ALA A 103 -8.33 -2.25 -9.09
CA ALA A 103 -8.68 -1.50 -10.30
C ALA A 103 -10.03 -0.77 -10.18
N THR A 104 -10.99 -1.34 -9.45
CA THR A 104 -12.26 -0.68 -9.14
C THR A 104 -12.03 0.58 -8.30
N ILE A 105 -11.23 0.47 -7.23
CA ILE A 105 -10.91 1.59 -6.35
C ILE A 105 -10.19 2.69 -7.13
N GLU A 106 -9.17 2.32 -7.90
CA GLU A 106 -8.38 3.25 -8.71
C GLU A 106 -9.23 3.98 -9.76
N SER A 107 -10.17 3.27 -10.40
CA SER A 107 -11.08 3.87 -11.38
C SER A 107 -12.10 4.79 -10.71
N TRP A 108 -12.60 4.42 -9.52
CA TRP A 108 -13.60 5.21 -8.81
C TRP A 108 -13.03 6.48 -8.17
N ASP A 109 -11.84 6.41 -7.57
CA ASP A 109 -11.18 7.55 -6.90
C ASP A 109 -10.34 8.39 -7.89
N GLY A 110 -9.60 7.74 -8.80
CA GLY A 110 -8.71 8.40 -9.76
C GLY A 110 -9.37 8.75 -11.10
N GLY A 111 -10.56 8.23 -11.40
CA GLY A 111 -11.33 8.55 -12.61
C GLY A 111 -10.83 7.90 -13.90
N LYS A 112 -9.77 7.08 -13.85
CA LYS A 112 -9.27 6.38 -15.03
C LYS A 112 -10.26 5.30 -15.50
N PRO A 113 -10.32 4.97 -16.79
CA PRO A 113 -11.18 3.88 -17.25
C PRO A 113 -10.80 2.55 -16.58
N PHE A 114 -11.78 1.84 -16.02
CA PHE A 114 -11.57 0.59 -15.29
C PHE A 114 -10.73 -0.45 -16.06
N HIS A 115 -10.94 -0.60 -17.37
CA HIS A 115 -10.19 -1.56 -18.17
C HIS A 115 -8.70 -1.22 -18.26
N ILE A 116 -8.34 0.07 -18.27
CA ILE A 116 -6.94 0.52 -18.23
C ILE A 116 -6.36 0.25 -16.83
N ALA A 117 -7.09 0.59 -15.76
CA ALA A 117 -6.67 0.28 -14.40
C ALA A 117 -6.39 -1.21 -14.20
N LEU A 118 -7.23 -2.08 -14.74
CA LEU A 118 -7.14 -3.52 -14.58
C LEU A 118 -6.07 -4.17 -15.48
N GLN A 119 -6.01 -3.78 -16.76
CA GLN A 119 -5.18 -4.46 -17.75
C GLN A 119 -3.79 -3.84 -17.89
N GLU A 120 -3.60 -2.60 -17.45
CA GLU A 120 -2.31 -1.91 -17.47
C GLU A 120 -1.77 -1.74 -16.04
N ASP A 121 -2.39 -0.91 -15.21
CA ASP A 121 -1.82 -0.55 -13.91
C ASP A 121 -1.63 -1.75 -12.98
N MET A 122 -2.64 -2.63 -12.85
CA MET A 122 -2.51 -3.82 -12.01
C MET A 122 -1.41 -4.75 -12.53
N GLN A 123 -1.25 -4.88 -13.85
CA GLN A 123 -0.19 -5.69 -14.43
C GLN A 123 1.19 -5.09 -14.16
N GLU A 124 1.32 -3.76 -14.23
CA GLU A 124 2.55 -3.05 -13.90
C GLU A 124 2.90 -3.23 -12.41
N VAL A 125 1.96 -3.03 -11.50
CA VAL A 125 2.18 -3.21 -10.04
C VAL A 125 2.64 -4.64 -9.73
N ILE A 126 1.96 -5.64 -10.28
CA ILE A 126 2.33 -7.07 -10.10
C ILE A 126 3.75 -7.32 -10.63
N SER A 127 4.05 -6.80 -11.83
CA SER A 127 5.36 -6.95 -12.47
C SER A 127 6.48 -6.31 -11.63
N VAL A 128 6.27 -5.09 -11.13
CA VAL A 128 7.23 -4.37 -10.28
C VAL A 128 7.57 -5.18 -9.03
N PHE A 129 6.56 -5.66 -8.30
CA PHE A 129 6.81 -6.48 -7.11
C PHE A 129 7.55 -7.78 -7.43
N ARG A 130 7.17 -8.49 -8.51
CA ARG A 130 7.86 -9.72 -8.91
C ARG A 130 9.29 -9.49 -9.38
N TYR A 131 9.54 -8.40 -10.10
CA TYR A 131 10.87 -8.03 -10.55
C TYR A 131 11.81 -7.78 -9.36
N TYR A 132 11.40 -6.91 -8.43
CA TYR A 132 12.23 -6.57 -7.27
C TYR A 132 12.31 -7.72 -6.25
N ALA A 133 11.28 -8.56 -6.15
CA ALA A 133 11.35 -9.82 -5.40
C ALA A 133 12.47 -10.73 -5.93
N GLY A 134 12.55 -10.90 -7.26
CA GLY A 134 13.62 -11.65 -7.90
C GLY A 134 15.00 -11.02 -7.77
N TYR A 135 15.09 -9.71 -7.55
CA TYR A 135 16.37 -9.01 -7.38
C TYR A 135 16.85 -8.95 -5.92
N ALA A 136 16.00 -9.29 -4.95
CA ALA A 136 16.25 -9.09 -3.52
C ALA A 136 17.55 -9.76 -3.02
N ASP A 137 17.93 -10.91 -3.57
CA ASP A 137 19.15 -11.67 -3.23
C ASP A 137 20.32 -11.48 -4.22
N LYS A 138 20.21 -10.53 -5.14
CA LYS A 138 21.18 -10.26 -6.21
C LYS A 138 21.95 -8.96 -6.03
N LEU A 139 21.71 -8.27 -4.91
CA LEU A 139 22.52 -7.13 -4.48
C LEU A 139 23.85 -7.64 -3.92
N HIS A 140 24.92 -7.48 -4.70
CA HIS A 140 26.26 -7.91 -4.33
C HIS A 140 27.23 -6.73 -4.22
N GLY A 141 28.21 -6.88 -3.33
CA GLY A 141 29.36 -5.97 -3.28
C GLY A 141 30.36 -6.25 -4.40
N GLN A 142 31.51 -5.61 -4.30
CA GLN A 142 32.65 -5.83 -5.19
C GLN A 142 33.88 -6.15 -4.33
N VAL A 143 34.71 -7.07 -4.80
CA VAL A 143 36.04 -7.32 -4.23
C VAL A 143 37.02 -6.45 -5.01
N ILE A 144 37.78 -5.60 -4.31
CA ILE A 144 38.76 -4.69 -4.91
C ILE A 144 40.17 -5.21 -4.61
N GLU A 145 40.94 -5.53 -5.64
CA GLU A 145 42.34 -5.94 -5.53
C GLU A 145 43.22 -4.75 -5.14
N THR A 146 44.11 -4.95 -4.16
CA THR A 146 44.98 -3.88 -3.61
C THR A 146 46.46 -4.09 -3.88
N GLU A 147 46.85 -5.25 -4.39
CA GLU A 147 48.21 -5.59 -4.80
C GLU A 147 48.19 -6.22 -6.21
N LYS A 148 49.33 -6.21 -6.90
CA LYS A 148 49.51 -6.95 -8.16
C LYS A 148 50.08 -8.33 -7.83
N ASP A 149 49.55 -9.36 -8.48
CA ASP A 149 50.12 -10.71 -8.52
C ASP A 149 51.62 -10.72 -8.88
#